data_AF-A0AAW6NHU7-F1
#
_entry.id   AF-A0AAW6NHU7-F1
#
_cell.length_a   1.000
_cell.length_b   1.000
_cell.length_c   1.000
_cell.angle_alpha   90.00
_cell.angle_beta   90.00
_cell.angle_gamma   90.00
#
_symmetry.space_group_name_H-M   'P 1'
#
loop_
_entity.id
_entity.type
_entity.pdbx_description
1 polymer ?
#
loop_
_entity_poly.entity_id
_entity_poly.type
_entity_poly.pdbx_seq_one_letter_code
_entity_poly.pdbx_strand_id
1 'polypeptide(L)' 'PEFGFVDEANGKIVVAQTVSGGEATLKKLAIDPPFSYLIPLNPAFKPIEVNQETNLIGIVKQIIIDL' A
#
# COMPACT_ATOMS: atom_id res chain seq x y z
N PRO A 1 8.27 -1.01 12.69
CA PRO A 1 7.69 0.21 12.09
C PRO A 1 7.84 1.40 13.05
N GLU A 2 8.34 2.53 12.57
CA GLU A 2 8.35 3.78 13.35
C GLU A 2 6.91 4.20 13.67
N PHE A 3 6.70 4.67 14.90
CA PHE A 3 5.40 5.16 15.36
C PHE A 3 4.90 6.28 14.42
N GLY A 4 3.67 6.18 13.91
CA GLY A 4 3.06 7.17 13.00
C GLY A 4 3.14 6.84 11.50
N PHE A 5 3.99 5.92 11.07
CA PHE A 5 4.17 5.59 9.64
C PHE A 5 2.88 5.16 8.93
N VAL A 6 2.03 4.36 9.59
CA VAL A 6 0.78 3.86 9.00
C VAL A 6 -0.25 4.98 8.82
N ASP A 7 -0.38 5.86 9.80
CA ASP A 7 -1.31 6.99 9.74
C ASP A 7 -0.87 7.99 8.66
N GLU A 8 0.44 8.26 8.56
CA GLU A 8 1.01 9.10 7.50
C GLU A 8 0.85 8.51 6.09
N ALA A 9 0.81 7.18 5.99
CA ALA A 9 0.64 6.47 4.74
C ALA A 9 -0.82 6.46 4.26
N ASN A 10 -1.80 6.81 5.09
CA ASN A 10 -3.20 6.80 4.70
C ASN A 10 -3.46 7.73 3.50
N GLY A 11 -4.11 7.20 2.47
CA GLY A 11 -4.38 7.89 1.21
C GLY A 11 -3.18 8.06 0.29
N LYS A 12 -1.97 7.62 0.70
CA LYS A 12 -0.75 7.70 -0.11
C LYS A 12 -0.52 6.45 -0.94
N ILE A 13 0.30 6.59 -1.98
CA ILE A 13 0.81 5.43 -2.72
C ILE A 13 1.94 4.82 -1.89
N VAL A 14 1.88 3.52 -1.71
CA VAL A 14 2.79 2.75 -0.87
C VAL A 14 3.41 1.61 -1.64
N VAL A 15 4.64 1.27 -1.25
CA VAL A 15 5.26 -0.01 -1.56
C VAL A 15 4.81 -1.00 -0.48
N ALA A 16 4.16 -2.07 -0.88
CA ALA A 16 3.76 -3.16 0.00
C ALA A 16 4.23 -4.50 -0.57
N GLN A 17 4.35 -5.51 0.28
CA GLN A 17 4.63 -6.88 -0.12
C GLN A 17 3.61 -7.79 0.56
N THR A 18 2.92 -8.60 -0.25
CA THR A 18 2.06 -9.67 0.26
C THR A 18 2.86 -10.95 0.39
N VAL A 19 2.79 -11.63 1.53
CA VAL A 19 3.57 -12.86 1.82
C VAL A 19 3.32 -13.95 0.78
N SER A 20 2.10 -14.08 0.28
CA SER A 20 1.73 -15.06 -0.75
C SER A 20 2.38 -14.84 -2.12
N GLY A 21 2.81 -13.62 -2.41
CA GLY A 21 3.42 -13.26 -3.69
C GLY A 21 4.94 -13.12 -3.63
N GLY A 22 5.50 -12.76 -2.47
CA GLY A 22 6.93 -12.41 -2.33
C GLY A 22 7.37 -11.16 -3.11
N GLU A 23 6.59 -10.71 -4.08
CA GLU A 23 6.84 -9.54 -4.91
C GLU A 23 6.33 -8.25 -4.26
N ALA A 24 7.12 -7.18 -4.41
CA ALA A 24 6.69 -5.85 -4.02
C ALA A 24 5.66 -5.30 -5.02
N THR A 25 4.65 -4.59 -4.51
CA THR A 25 3.57 -4.00 -5.29
C THR A 25 3.35 -2.53 -4.92
N LEU A 26 2.86 -1.75 -5.88
CA LEU A 26 2.45 -0.36 -5.70
C LEU A 26 0.92 -0.26 -5.64
N LYS A 27 0.40 0.24 -4.52
CA LYS A 27 -1.04 0.40 -4.25
C LYS A 27 -1.25 1.69 -3.45
N LYS A 28 -2.48 2.19 -3.40
CA LYS A 28 -2.86 3.25 -2.45
C LYS A 28 -3.30 2.61 -1.13
N LEU A 29 -2.73 3.02 -0.01
CA LEU A 29 -3.25 2.62 1.30
C LEU A 29 -4.52 3.42 1.62
N ALA A 30 -5.58 2.75 2.03
CA ALA A 30 -6.80 3.38 2.55
C ALA A 30 -7.14 2.78 3.91
N ILE A 31 -7.28 3.61 4.94
CA ILE A 31 -7.70 3.20 6.28
C ILE A 31 -9.16 3.61 6.45
N ASP A 32 -10.02 2.63 6.72
CA ASP A 32 -11.45 2.79 7.02
C ASP A 32 -11.77 1.94 8.26
N PRO A 33 -11.56 2.49 9.47
CA PRO A 33 -11.57 1.70 10.70
C PRO A 33 -12.85 0.87 10.87
N PRO A 34 -12.73 -0.41 11.28
CA PRO A 34 -11.54 -1.06 11.81
C PRO A 34 -10.61 -1.67 10.75
N PHE A 35 -10.90 -1.49 9.46
CA PHE A 35 -10.21 -2.15 8.36
C PHE A 35 -9.25 -1.20 7.63
N SER A 36 -8.34 -1.79 6.84
CA SER A 36 -7.51 -1.05 5.90
C SER A 36 -7.25 -1.87 4.65
N TYR A 37 -7.02 -1.19 3.53
CA TYR A 37 -7.00 -1.80 2.21
C TYR A 37 -5.88 -1.22 1.34
N LEU A 38 -5.27 -2.09 0.54
CA LEU A 38 -4.43 -1.73 -0.60
C LEU A 38 -5.33 -1.59 -1.85
N ILE A 39 -5.66 -0.35 -2.18
CA ILE A 39 -6.48 0.00 -3.34
C ILE A 39 -5.59 0.01 -4.60
N PRO A 40 -5.94 -0.72 -5.66
CA PRO A 40 -5.17 -0.71 -6.89
C PRO A 40 -5.29 0.65 -7.62
N LEU A 41 -4.23 1.01 -8.35
CA LEU A 41 -4.23 2.20 -9.21
C LEU A 41 -5.08 2.02 -10.47
N ASN A 42 -5.26 0.77 -10.92
CA ASN A 42 -6.19 0.40 -11.97
C ASN A 42 -7.53 -0.04 -11.34
N PRO A 43 -8.64 0.69 -11.56
CA PRO A 43 -9.95 0.36 -10.98
C PRO A 43 -10.52 -1.00 -11.37
N ALA A 44 -10.04 -1.62 -12.45
CA ALA A 44 -10.47 -2.95 -12.87
C ALA A 44 -10.01 -4.07 -11.90
N PHE A 45 -9.02 -3.78 -11.05
CA PHE A 45 -8.48 -4.74 -10.09
C PHE A 45 -9.20 -4.61 -8.75
N LYS A 46 -9.25 -5.72 -8.00
CA LYS A 46 -9.88 -5.75 -6.68
C LYS A 46 -8.95 -5.15 -5.60
N PRO A 47 -9.51 -4.43 -4.62
CA PRO A 47 -8.81 -4.11 -3.38
C PRO A 47 -8.33 -5.37 -2.65
N ILE A 48 -7.21 -5.24 -1.94
CA ILE A 48 -6.67 -6.29 -1.06
C ILE A 48 -6.75 -5.77 0.37
N GLU A 49 -7.32 -6.54 1.29
CA GLU A 49 -7.36 -6.19 2.70
C GLU A 49 -5.96 -6.31 3.32
N VAL A 50 -5.55 -5.31 4.11
CA VAL A 50 -4.30 -5.32 4.85
C VAL A 50 -4.48 -6.20 6.08
N ASN A 51 -3.63 -7.22 6.19
CA ASN A 51 -3.66 -8.19 7.28
C ASN A 51 -2.23 -8.57 7.71
N GLN A 52 -2.08 -9.64 8.50
CA GLN A 52 -0.78 -10.13 8.98
C GLN A 52 0.17 -10.59 7.87
N GLU A 53 -0.33 -10.84 6.67
CA GLU A 53 0.46 -11.22 5.49
C GLU A 53 0.84 -10.01 4.64
N THR A 54 0.53 -8.79 5.07
CA THR A 54 0.83 -7.56 4.35
C THR A 54 1.95 -6.79 5.04
N ASN A 55 3.10 -6.74 4.38
CA ASN A 55 4.23 -5.93 4.82
C ASN A 55 4.17 -4.57 4.13
N LEU A 56 3.91 -3.50 4.89
CA LEU A 56 4.02 -2.13 4.39
C LEU A 56 5.48 -1.69 4.43
N ILE A 57 6.08 -1.47 3.27
CA ILE A 57 7.53 -1.22 3.13
C ILE A 57 7.84 0.28 3.18
N GLY A 58 7.06 1.11 2.49
CA GLY A 58 7.35 2.54 2.40
C GLY A 58 6.29 3.36 1.67
N ILE A 59 6.37 4.68 1.81
CA ILE A 59 5.54 5.64 1.07
C ILE A 59 6.30 6.06 -0.20
N VAL A 60 5.63 6.03 -1.35
CA VAL A 60 6.18 6.56 -2.61
C VAL A 60 6.23 8.07 -2.55
N LYS A 61 7.40 8.67 -2.84
CA LYS A 61 7.62 10.12 -2.80
C LYS A 61 7.70 10.78 -4.18
N GLN A 62 8.14 10.05 -5.20
CA GLN A 62 8.38 10.59 -6.53
C GLN A 62 8.13 9.54 -7.61
N ILE A 63 7.69 10.02 -8.77
CA ILE A 63 7.67 9.27 -10.03
C ILE A 63 8.61 10.02 -10.98
N ILE A 64 9.53 9.29 -11.63
CA ILE A 64 10.41 9.82 -12.66
C ILE A 64 10.00 9.14 -13.96
N ILE A 65 9.71 9.93 -14.98
CA ILE A 65 9.37 9.45 -16.33
C ILE A 65 10.40 10.06 -17.26
N ASP A 66 11.18 9.21 -17.91
CA ASP A 66 12.09 9.59 -19.00
C ASP A 66 11.33 9.36 -20.31
N LEU A 67 11.05 10.44 -21.04
CA LEU A 67 10.17 10.45 -22.21
C LEU A 67 10.96 10.49 -23.52
#